data_AF-A0A355IRQ6-F1
#
_entry.id   AF-A0A355IRQ6-F1
#
_cell.length_a   1.000
_cell.length_b   1.000
_cell.length_c   1.000
_cell.angle_alpha   90.00
_cell.angle_beta   90.00
_cell.angle_gamma   90.00
#
_symmetry.space_group_name_H-M   'P 1'
#
loop_
_entity.id
_entity.type
_entity.pdbx_description
1 polymer ?
#
loop_
_entity_poly.entity_id
_entity_poly.type
_entity_poly.pdbx_seq_one_letter_code
_entity_poly.pdbx_strand_id
1 'polypeptide(L)'
;MTHSFGYSISQSRETNWDKLDHRFADKLLDLEPSVRLCVGCGSCTGTCTAAPRSGFDIRKVHTRFRRGEAGAFVAELEKCMFCGKCSMVCPRGVNIRNVMDLMKKLIEA
;
A
#
# COMPACT_ATOMS: atom_id res chain seq x y z
N MET A 1 -37.47 -24.24 12.98
CA MET A 1 -36.40 -25.10 12.41
C MET A 1 -35.56 -24.22 11.50
N THR A 2 -34.41 -23.75 11.98
CA THR A 2 -33.45 -22.99 11.17
C THR A 2 -32.64 -24.00 10.36
N HIS A 3 -33.04 -24.26 9.11
CA HIS A 3 -32.23 -25.01 8.17
C HIS A 3 -30.95 -24.22 7.86
N SER A 4 -29.88 -24.50 8.60
CA SER A 4 -28.53 -23.98 8.32
C SER A 4 -27.94 -24.77 7.14
N PHE A 5 -28.30 -24.37 5.93
CA PHE A 5 -27.79 -24.94 4.69
C PHE A 5 -26.37 -24.45 4.45
N GLY A 6 -25.37 -24.90 5.22
CA GLY A 6 -23.91 -24.94 4.93
C GLY A 6 -23.14 -23.73 4.33
N TYR A 7 -23.80 -22.64 3.98
CA TYR A 7 -23.27 -21.47 3.31
C TYR A 7 -23.89 -20.22 3.93
N SER A 8 -23.04 -19.23 4.18
CA SER A 8 -23.42 -17.91 4.65
C SER A 8 -23.17 -16.89 3.53
N ILE A 9 -23.96 -15.82 3.51
CA ILE A 9 -23.69 -14.67 2.63
C ILE A 9 -22.37 -14.07 3.08
N SER A 10 -21.32 -14.20 2.26
CA SER A 10 -20.04 -13.55 2.56
C SER A 10 -20.22 -12.04 2.55
N GLN A 11 -19.61 -11.35 3.52
CA GLN A 11 -19.51 -9.89 3.43
C GLN A 11 -18.83 -9.48 2.12
N SER A 12 -19.39 -8.49 1.43
CA SER A 12 -18.77 -7.94 0.23
C SER A 12 -17.45 -7.26 0.62
N ARG A 13 -16.41 -7.44 -0.20
CA ARG A 13 -15.14 -6.70 -0.09
C ARG A 13 -15.19 -5.42 -0.92
N GLU A 14 -16.37 -4.84 -1.04
CA GLU A 14 -16.59 -3.62 -1.79
C GLU A 14 -15.95 -2.44 -1.06
N THR A 15 -15.20 -1.64 -1.80
CA THR A 15 -14.70 -0.35 -1.34
C THR A 15 -15.63 0.73 -1.87
N ASN A 16 -16.26 1.50 -0.98
CA ASN A 16 -17.06 2.65 -1.37
C ASN A 16 -16.12 3.81 -1.77
N TRP A 17 -16.02 4.06 -3.08
CA TRP A 17 -15.12 5.08 -3.63
C TRP A 17 -15.53 6.50 -3.25
N ASP A 18 -16.83 6.78 -3.06
CA ASP A 18 -17.32 8.11 -2.69
C ASP A 18 -16.93 8.50 -1.26
N LYS A 19 -16.61 7.51 -0.41
CA LYS A 19 -16.20 7.74 0.99
C LYS A 19 -14.69 7.83 1.17
N LEU A 20 -13.88 7.54 0.14
CA LEU A 20 -12.43 7.49 0.25
C LEU A 20 -11.80 8.83 -0.11
N ASP A 21 -10.77 9.23 0.64
CA ASP A 21 -10.06 10.48 0.39
C ASP A 21 -8.79 10.23 -0.44
N HIS A 22 -8.86 10.61 -1.72
CA HIS A 22 -7.78 10.43 -2.67
C HIS A 22 -6.77 11.58 -2.69
N ARG A 23 -6.97 12.66 -1.91
CA ARG A 23 -6.09 13.85 -1.95
C ARG A 23 -4.63 13.52 -1.66
N PHE A 24 -4.37 12.56 -0.76
CA PHE A 24 -3.00 12.10 -0.49
C PHE A 24 -2.42 11.28 -1.65
N ALA A 25 -3.24 10.47 -2.31
CA ALA A 25 -2.85 9.69 -3.48
C ALA A 25 -2.45 10.61 -4.65
N ASP A 26 -3.25 11.65 -4.88
CA ASP A 26 -3.02 12.63 -5.94
C ASP A 26 -1.75 13.44 -5.67
N LYS A 27 -1.58 13.96 -4.43
CA LYS A 27 -0.35 14.65 -4.03
C LYS A 27 0.90 13.78 -4.18
N LEU A 28 0.82 12.50 -3.83
CA LEU A 28 1.94 11.58 -4.02
C LEU A 28 2.27 11.39 -5.50
N LEU A 29 1.25 11.31 -6.37
CA LEU A 29 1.43 11.16 -7.82
C LEU A 29 2.10 12.40 -8.44
N ASP A 30 1.82 13.58 -7.91
CA ASP A 30 2.46 14.83 -8.32
C ASP A 30 3.93 14.90 -7.88
N LEU A 31 4.21 14.48 -6.64
CA LEU A 31 5.56 14.50 -6.08
C LEU A 31 6.46 13.38 -6.60
N GLU A 32 5.90 12.21 -6.89
CA GLU A 32 6.64 11.04 -7.40
C GLU A 32 5.88 10.35 -8.55
N PRO A 33 5.98 10.88 -9.78
CA PRO A 33 5.30 10.35 -10.97
C PRO A 33 5.66 8.91 -11.31
N SER A 34 6.84 8.42 -10.92
CA SER A 34 7.26 7.04 -11.22
C SER A 34 6.31 6.01 -10.61
N VAL A 35 5.58 6.38 -9.55
CA VAL A 35 4.62 5.49 -8.90
C VAL A 35 3.48 5.04 -9.82
N ARG A 36 3.18 5.81 -10.89
CA ARG A 36 2.22 5.42 -11.95
C ARG A 36 2.63 4.15 -12.69
N LEU A 37 3.91 3.84 -12.73
CA LEU A 37 4.45 2.68 -13.43
C LEU A 37 4.28 1.39 -12.62
N CYS A 38 3.86 1.47 -11.35
CA CYS A 38 3.67 0.31 -10.49
C CYS A 38 2.54 -0.59 -11.01
N VAL A 39 2.89 -1.85 -11.29
CA VAL A 39 1.97 -2.90 -11.76
C VAL A 39 1.55 -3.88 -10.66
N GLY A 40 1.96 -3.63 -9.40
CA GLY A 40 1.59 -4.48 -8.27
C GLY A 40 2.25 -5.87 -8.27
N CYS A 41 3.41 -6.06 -8.93
CA CYS A 41 4.07 -7.37 -9.03
C CYS A 41 4.58 -7.94 -7.70
N GLY A 42 4.88 -7.11 -6.70
CA GLY A 42 5.28 -7.56 -5.37
C GLY A 42 6.77 -7.87 -5.17
N SER A 43 7.64 -7.63 -6.17
CA SER A 43 9.10 -7.82 -6.02
C SER A 43 9.70 -7.04 -4.86
N CYS A 44 9.18 -5.83 -4.60
CA CYS A 44 9.57 -4.99 -3.48
C CYS A 44 9.26 -5.64 -2.11
N THR A 45 8.10 -6.29 -1.98
CA THR A 45 7.71 -7.02 -0.77
C THR A 45 8.60 -8.26 -0.60
N GLY A 46 8.87 -8.99 -1.68
CA GLY A 46 9.72 -10.19 -1.64
C GLY A 46 11.17 -9.93 -1.21
N THR A 47 11.74 -8.77 -1.56
CA THR A 47 13.10 -8.39 -1.14
C THR A 47 13.18 -7.70 0.23
N CYS A 48 12.02 -7.33 0.80
CA CYS A 48 12.01 -6.50 2.00
C CYS A 48 12.50 -7.28 3.22
N THR A 49 13.54 -6.77 3.89
CA THR A 49 14.08 -7.40 5.11
C THR A 49 13.15 -7.29 6.32
N ALA A 50 12.24 -6.31 6.32
CA ALA A 50 11.26 -6.14 7.39
C ALA A 50 10.06 -7.09 7.23
N ALA A 51 9.75 -7.54 6.01
CA ALA A 51 8.56 -8.34 5.73
C ALA A 51 8.49 -9.65 6.55
N PRO A 52 9.55 -10.49 6.65
CA PRO A 52 9.48 -11.76 7.36
C PRO A 52 9.21 -11.64 8.86
N ARG A 53 9.61 -10.53 9.49
CA ARG A 53 9.49 -10.34 10.94
C ARG A 53 8.27 -9.52 11.36
N SER A 54 7.80 -8.62 10.50
CA SER A 54 6.78 -7.61 10.86
C SER A 54 5.48 -7.73 10.05
N GLY A 55 5.43 -8.65 9.07
CA GLY A 55 4.31 -8.77 8.14
C GLY A 55 4.20 -7.60 7.15
N PHE A 56 5.21 -6.73 7.11
CA PHE A 56 5.22 -5.54 6.27
C PHE A 56 5.17 -5.89 4.78
N ASP A 57 4.18 -5.33 4.07
CA ASP A 57 3.96 -5.56 2.65
C ASP A 57 3.86 -4.24 1.90
N ILE A 58 4.97 -3.85 1.25
CA ILE A 58 5.10 -2.61 0.49
C ILE A 58 4.03 -2.53 -0.60
N ARG A 59 3.76 -3.63 -1.30
CA ARG A 59 2.72 -3.68 -2.34
C ARG A 59 1.33 -3.43 -1.74
N LYS A 60 1.00 -4.02 -0.57
CA LYS A 60 -0.29 -3.74 0.09
C LYS A 60 -0.40 -2.29 0.54
N VAL A 61 0.64 -1.74 1.16
CA VAL A 61 0.70 -0.33 1.57
C VAL A 61 0.45 0.56 0.36
N HIS A 62 1.16 0.31 -0.75
CA HIS A 62 0.99 1.06 -1.98
C HIS A 62 -0.44 0.97 -2.56
N THR A 63 -1.03 -0.22 -2.61
CA THR A 63 -2.41 -0.40 -3.10
C THR A 63 -3.41 0.34 -2.22
N ARG A 64 -3.29 0.26 -0.89
CA ARG A 64 -4.19 0.95 0.05
C ARG A 64 -4.05 2.46 -0.04
N PHE A 65 -2.82 2.95 -0.16
CA PHE A 65 -2.55 4.37 -0.33
C PHE A 65 -3.23 4.91 -1.61
N ARG A 66 -3.09 4.20 -2.74
CA ARG A 66 -3.76 4.59 -4.00
C ARG A 66 -5.29 4.57 -3.90
N ARG A 67 -5.85 3.73 -3.04
CA ARG A 67 -7.29 3.67 -2.78
C ARG A 67 -7.78 4.76 -1.82
N GLY A 68 -6.91 5.59 -1.26
CA GLY A 68 -7.34 6.59 -0.27
C GLY A 68 -7.69 5.99 1.10
N GLU A 69 -7.25 4.76 1.39
CA GLU A 69 -7.47 4.08 2.68
C GLU A 69 -6.48 4.57 3.76
N ALA A 70 -6.30 5.90 3.90
CA ALA A 70 -5.19 6.54 4.62
C ALA A 70 -4.98 6.04 6.07
N GLY A 71 -6.06 5.83 6.82
CA GLY A 71 -5.99 5.47 8.23
C GLY A 71 -5.43 4.06 8.51
N ALA A 72 -5.47 3.15 7.53
CA ALA A 72 -5.21 1.73 7.76
C ALA A 72 -3.74 1.29 7.60
N PHE A 73 -2.82 2.19 7.26
CA PHE A 73 -1.44 1.83 6.93
C PHE A 73 -0.35 2.69 7.59
N VAL A 74 -0.69 3.64 8.46
CA VAL A 74 0.30 4.46 9.20
C VAL A 74 1.26 3.56 10.00
N ALA A 75 0.72 2.62 10.77
CA ALA A 75 1.50 1.63 11.52
C ALA A 75 2.32 0.69 10.62
N GLU A 76 1.91 0.50 9.35
CA GLU A 76 2.71 -0.27 8.39
C GLU A 76 3.89 0.55 7.88
N LEU A 77 3.71 1.84 7.61
CA LEU A 77 4.79 2.72 7.13
C LEU A 77 5.94 2.85 8.15
N GLU A 78 5.64 2.83 9.44
CA GLU A 78 6.64 2.85 10.51
C GLU A 78 7.60 1.66 10.48
N LYS A 79 7.18 0.53 9.90
CA LYS A 79 8.02 -0.68 9.76
C LYS A 79 9.09 -0.52 8.68
N CYS A 80 9.00 0.51 7.83
CA CYS A 80 9.97 0.77 6.78
C CYS A 80 11.31 1.21 7.38
N MET A 81 12.36 0.43 7.15
CA MET A 81 13.73 0.78 7.56
C MET A 81 14.47 1.71 6.58
N PHE A 82 13.82 2.18 5.51
CA PHE A 82 14.40 3.03 4.46
C PHE A 82 15.68 2.50 3.78
N CYS A 83 15.98 1.20 3.89
CA CYS A 83 17.15 0.57 3.24
C CYS A 83 17.13 0.66 1.70
N GLY A 84 15.94 0.79 1.10
CA GLY A 84 15.65 0.92 -0.34
C GLY A 84 16.12 -0.20 -1.27
N LYS A 85 16.24 -1.42 -0.74
CA LYS A 85 16.34 -2.64 -1.58
C LYS A 85 15.19 -2.77 -2.57
N CYS A 86 14.00 -2.29 -2.20
CA CYS A 86 12.81 -2.27 -3.04
C CYS A 86 13.02 -1.51 -4.37
N SER A 87 13.76 -0.40 -4.39
CA SER A 87 14.02 0.36 -5.62
C SER A 87 14.97 -0.39 -6.56
N MET A 88 15.92 -1.18 -6.02
CA MET A 88 16.90 -1.92 -6.83
C MET A 88 16.27 -3.11 -7.59
N VAL A 89 15.20 -3.70 -7.05
CA VAL A 89 14.53 -4.87 -7.64
C VAL A 89 13.30 -4.51 -8.47
N CYS A 90 12.92 -3.24 -8.54
CA CYS A 90 11.69 -2.84 -9.23
C CYS A 90 11.88 -2.95 -10.75
N PRO A 91 11.14 -3.84 -11.46
CA PRO A 91 11.29 -3.98 -12.91
C PRO A 91 10.75 -2.79 -13.70
N ARG A 92 9.99 -1.91 -13.04
CA ARG A 92 9.40 -0.71 -13.64
C ARG A 92 10.16 0.57 -13.30
N GLY A 93 11.22 0.48 -12.50
CA GLY A 93 12.02 1.64 -12.09
C GLY A 93 11.29 2.61 -11.16
N VAL A 94 10.30 2.15 -10.38
CA VAL A 94 9.61 3.00 -9.40
C VAL A 94 10.59 3.36 -8.28
N ASN A 95 10.65 4.64 -7.90
CA ASN A 95 11.46 5.09 -6.78
C ASN A 95 10.77 4.80 -5.44
N ILE A 96 10.66 3.53 -5.10
CA ILE A 96 9.86 3.06 -3.95
C ILE A 96 10.38 3.64 -2.62
N ARG A 97 11.70 3.80 -2.44
CA ARG A 97 12.24 4.44 -1.24
C ARG A 97 11.66 5.85 -1.05
N ASN A 98 11.67 6.67 -2.09
CA ASN A 98 11.11 8.03 -2.05
C ASN A 98 9.59 8.00 -1.82
N VAL A 99 8.89 7.08 -2.48
CA VAL A 99 7.45 6.87 -2.27
C VAL A 99 7.13 6.64 -0.79
N MET A 100 7.86 5.77 -0.09
CA MET A 100 7.60 5.52 1.33
C MET A 100 7.87 6.74 2.22
N ASP A 101 8.90 7.53 1.90
CA ASP A 101 9.23 8.76 2.63
C ASP A 101 8.16 9.84 2.43
N LEU A 102 7.72 10.05 1.19
CA LEU A 102 6.65 10.97 0.85
C LEU A 102 5.32 10.56 1.48
N MET A 103 4.97 9.27 1.45
CA MET A 103 3.76 8.76 2.11
C MET A 103 3.78 9.09 3.61
N LYS A 104 4.93 8.95 4.28
CA LYS A 104 5.06 9.28 5.70
C LYS A 104 4.88 10.79 5.95
N LYS A 105 5.57 11.63 5.18
CA LYS A 105 5.45 13.11 5.26
C LYS A 105 4.04 13.61 5.00
N LEU A 106 3.34 13.02 4.04
CA LEU A 106 1.97 13.42 3.69
C LEU A 106 0.94 13.09 4.78
N ILE A 107 1.23 12.12 5.65
CA ILE A 107 0.34 11.73 6.75
C ILE A 107 0.65 12.53 8.02
N GLU A 108 1.91 12.88 8.22
CA GLU A 108 2.37 13.68 9.38
C GLU A 108 2.10 15.19 9.22
N ALA A 109 1.76 15.66 8.00
CA ALA A 109 1.49 17.06 7.67
C ALA A 109 0.00 17.41 7.74
#